data_AF-A0A2E3HAB3-F1
#
_entry.id   AF-A0A2E3HAB3-F1
#
_cell.length_a   1.000
_cell.length_b   1.000
_cell.length_c   1.000
_cell.angle_alpha   90.00
_cell.angle_beta   90.00
_cell.angle_gamma   90.00
#
_symmetry.space_group_name_H-M   'P 1'
#
loop_
_entity.id
_entity.type
_entity.pdbx_description
1 polymer ?
#
loop_
_entity_poly.entity_id
_entity_poly.type
_entity_poly.pdbx_seq_one_letter_code
_entity_poly.pdbx_strand_id
1 'polypeptide(L)'
;MKSLPASLLLLFLPISSAKEPATQIEKVARYSSEAGQPFTIAVLPDTQFYCDTRLKLSAKWGNGDLRRYFYAQTKWVRDNQERLNIAFLVHEGDLVQADAPEEWAIARKAMSLLDGKVPYCMCLGNHDMGFEKADNKYGGNIGVNRTTLFNTYFPREKFAQRREFGGTLDPDRHDNSWYHFEAAGMKFLIVSLECKPRDKVLEWANQVVAQNPDHRVIVLTHAYMKADKSRNTGGMKAKGNTGEQTWQKFVRRHKNIFMVLCGHHTGEALRTDVGDHGNPVHQILCDYQHLHNGGESWLRYMIFDPAENKIRIHTYNPVLDKFKNGPSSRFNLAYPMGQSSASALN
;
A
#
# COMPACT_ATOMS: atom_id res chain seq x y z
N MET A 1 -31.63 63.06 55.81
CA MET A 1 -32.84 62.48 56.42
C MET A 1 -32.98 61.05 55.95
N LYS A 2 -33.15 60.15 56.94
CA LYS A 2 -33.64 58.77 56.90
C LYS A 2 -32.75 57.67 56.31
N SER A 3 -32.75 56.59 57.09
CA SER A 3 -31.90 55.41 57.19
C SER A 3 -32.70 54.14 56.90
N LEU A 4 -31.98 53.02 56.73
CA LEU A 4 -32.39 51.60 56.98
C LEU A 4 -33.33 50.93 55.91
N PRO A 5 -33.50 49.58 55.90
CA PRO A 5 -32.50 48.49 55.95
C PRO A 5 -32.90 47.16 55.22
N ALA A 6 -32.01 46.16 55.38
CA ALA A 6 -32.25 44.73 55.70
C ALA A 6 -32.84 43.72 54.69
N SER A 7 -32.22 42.54 54.77
CA SER A 7 -32.34 41.29 54.01
C SER A 7 -33.59 40.43 54.32
N LEU A 8 -33.69 39.35 53.52
CA LEU A 8 -34.15 37.98 53.85
C LEU A 8 -35.57 37.61 53.37
N LEU A 9 -35.71 36.60 52.47
CA LEU A 9 -36.15 35.23 52.80
C LEU A 9 -36.27 34.34 51.53
N LEU A 10 -35.87 33.07 51.68
CA LEU A 10 -35.96 31.95 50.72
C LEU A 10 -37.32 31.22 50.79
N LEU A 11 -37.47 30.20 49.91
CA LEU A 11 -38.33 28.97 49.94
C LEU A 11 -39.55 29.01 48.98
N PHE A 12 -39.94 28.02 48.16
CA PHE A 12 -39.70 26.56 48.03
C PHE A 12 -39.91 26.07 46.55
N LEU A 13 -39.35 24.88 46.27
CA LEU A 13 -39.31 23.95 45.09
C LEU A 13 -40.70 23.49 44.53
N PRO A 14 -40.86 22.55 43.52
CA PRO A 14 -39.96 21.61 42.79
C PRO A 14 -40.20 21.61 41.23
N ILE A 15 -39.62 20.80 40.32
CA ILE A 15 -39.69 19.33 40.09
C ILE A 15 -38.65 18.90 39.03
N SER A 16 -38.11 17.71 39.27
CA SER A 16 -37.18 16.85 38.53
C SER A 16 -37.42 16.59 37.03
N SER A 17 -36.29 16.41 36.31
CA SER A 17 -35.95 15.27 35.43
C SER A 17 -35.51 15.67 34.02
N ALA A 18 -34.21 15.55 33.74
CA ALA A 18 -33.71 14.58 32.74
C ALA A 18 -32.20 14.77 32.49
N LYS A 19 -31.46 13.72 32.89
CA LYS A 19 -30.19 13.17 32.37
C LYS A 19 -29.33 14.00 31.40
N GLU A 20 -28.07 14.16 31.80
CA GLU A 20 -26.91 14.52 30.97
C GLU A 20 -26.83 13.70 29.66
N PRO A 21 -26.33 14.27 28.56
CA PRO A 21 -25.76 13.48 27.48
C PRO A 21 -24.27 13.26 27.77
N ALA A 22 -23.96 11.97 27.96
CA ALA A 22 -22.63 11.41 28.09
C ALA A 22 -21.71 11.78 26.92
N THR A 23 -20.44 12.01 27.28
CA THR A 23 -19.26 11.91 26.43
C THR A 23 -19.28 10.65 25.56
N GLN A 24 -19.49 10.80 24.25
CA GLN A 24 -19.14 9.77 23.25
C GLN A 24 -17.78 10.10 22.65
N ILE A 25 -16.72 9.77 23.39
CA ILE A 25 -15.41 9.44 22.80
C ILE A 25 -15.05 8.07 23.36
N GLU A 26 -15.63 7.01 22.78
CA GLU A 26 -15.12 5.65 22.98
C GLU A 26 -15.26 4.80 21.72
N LYS A 27 -14.18 4.05 21.46
CA LYS A 27 -13.98 2.97 20.48
C LYS A 27 -13.72 3.35 19.03
N VAL A 28 -12.54 3.93 18.79
CA VAL A 28 -11.75 3.51 17.62
C VAL A 28 -11.17 2.13 17.97
N ALA A 29 -11.73 1.09 17.35
CA ALA A 29 -11.36 -0.29 17.59
C ALA A 29 -9.86 -0.53 17.35
N ARG A 30 -9.28 -1.38 18.22
CA ARG A 30 -7.89 -1.83 18.17
C ARG A 30 -7.60 -2.52 16.84
N TYR A 31 -6.93 -1.85 15.92
CA TYR A 31 -6.17 -2.51 14.85
C TYR A 31 -4.80 -2.95 15.37
N SER A 32 -4.77 -3.60 16.53
CA SER A 32 -3.61 -4.32 17.04
C SER A 32 -4.08 -5.76 17.12
N SER A 33 -3.61 -6.60 16.20
CA SER A 33 -3.84 -8.03 16.32
C SER A 33 -3.15 -8.51 17.59
N GLU A 34 -3.82 -9.42 18.33
CA GLU A 34 -3.23 -10.01 19.53
C GLU A 34 -1.84 -10.57 19.21
N ALA A 35 -0.91 -10.45 20.15
CA ALA A 35 0.45 -10.92 19.97
C ALA A 35 0.46 -12.40 19.54
N GLY A 36 1.19 -12.71 18.47
CA GLY A 36 1.26 -14.07 17.92
C GLY A 36 0.13 -14.50 16.98
N GLN A 37 -0.96 -13.73 16.82
CA GLN A 37 -2.00 -14.05 15.83
C GLN A 37 -1.52 -13.79 14.40
N PRO A 38 -1.81 -14.69 13.43
CA PRO A 38 -1.51 -14.43 12.03
C PRO A 38 -2.19 -13.16 11.53
N PHE A 39 -1.52 -12.43 10.64
CA PHE A 39 -2.06 -11.24 10.00
C PHE A 39 -1.73 -11.23 8.51
N THR A 40 -2.43 -10.41 7.73
CA THR A 40 -2.31 -10.40 6.28
C THR A 40 -1.91 -9.02 5.75
N ILE A 41 -1.04 -9.02 4.73
CA ILE A 41 -0.86 -7.87 3.84
C ILE A 41 -1.48 -8.22 2.49
N ALA A 42 -2.38 -7.36 2.00
CA ALA A 42 -2.91 -7.46 0.64
C ALA A 42 -2.04 -6.66 -0.33
N VAL A 43 -1.85 -7.18 -1.55
CA VAL A 43 -1.02 -6.58 -2.60
C VAL A 43 -1.87 -6.47 -3.86
N LEU A 44 -2.12 -5.24 -4.30
CA LEU A 44 -2.77 -4.94 -5.57
C LEU A 44 -1.69 -4.63 -6.63
N PRO A 45 -1.64 -5.42 -7.71
CA PRO A 45 -0.74 -5.12 -8.82
C PRO A 45 -1.35 -4.04 -9.73
N ASP A 46 -0.64 -3.71 -10.80
CA ASP A 46 -1.04 -2.88 -11.94
C ASP A 46 -2.55 -2.92 -12.29
N THR A 47 -3.24 -1.78 -12.12
CA THR A 47 -4.70 -1.65 -12.37
C THR A 47 -5.06 -0.71 -13.51
N GLN A 48 -4.06 -0.17 -14.21
CA GLN A 48 -4.19 0.87 -15.22
C GLN A 48 -5.29 0.58 -16.28
N PHE A 49 -5.41 -0.66 -16.75
CA PHE A 49 -6.43 -1.01 -17.73
C PHE A 49 -7.86 -1.01 -17.17
N TYR A 50 -8.03 -1.15 -15.86
CA TYR A 50 -9.35 -1.01 -15.23
C TYR A 50 -9.82 0.44 -15.21
N CYS A 51 -8.88 1.38 -15.27
CA CYS A 51 -9.16 2.80 -15.29
C CYS A 51 -9.22 3.39 -16.70
N ASP A 52 -8.70 2.71 -17.74
CA ASP A 52 -8.69 3.18 -19.13
C ASP A 52 -10.10 3.39 -19.71
N THR A 53 -10.58 4.63 -19.63
CA THR A 53 -11.87 5.09 -20.20
C THR A 53 -11.76 5.44 -21.67
N ARG A 54 -10.55 5.50 -22.23
CA ARG A 54 -10.34 5.93 -23.62
C ARG A 54 -10.76 4.87 -24.61
N LEU A 55 -11.23 3.71 -24.13
CA LEU A 55 -11.68 2.51 -24.84
C LEU A 55 -10.71 1.95 -25.88
N LYS A 56 -9.73 2.67 -26.42
CA LYS A 56 -8.83 2.19 -27.46
C LYS A 56 -7.97 1.01 -27.00
N LEU A 57 -7.51 1.02 -25.74
CA LEU A 57 -6.68 -0.07 -25.20
C LEU A 57 -7.50 -1.10 -24.43
N SER A 58 -8.59 -0.75 -23.78
CA SER A 58 -9.52 -1.71 -23.18
C SER A 58 -10.44 -2.41 -24.21
N ALA A 59 -10.76 -1.79 -25.35
CA ALA A 59 -11.60 -2.40 -26.40
C ALA A 59 -10.98 -3.61 -27.06
N LYS A 60 -9.65 -3.80 -26.99
CA LYS A 60 -9.02 -5.04 -27.46
C LYS A 60 -9.58 -6.29 -26.76
N TRP A 61 -10.20 -6.12 -25.58
CA TRP A 61 -10.86 -7.19 -24.81
C TRP A 61 -12.35 -7.35 -25.10
N GLY A 62 -12.93 -6.56 -26.01
CA GLY A 62 -14.30 -6.75 -26.52
C GLY A 62 -15.44 -6.49 -25.53
N ASN A 63 -15.16 -6.19 -24.26
CA ASN A 63 -16.16 -5.96 -23.20
C ASN A 63 -16.17 -4.52 -22.62
N GLY A 64 -15.34 -3.62 -23.17
CA GLY A 64 -15.42 -2.16 -23.04
C GLY A 64 -15.08 -1.60 -21.65
N ASP A 65 -15.89 -1.88 -20.63
CA ASP A 65 -15.74 -1.36 -19.28
C ASP A 65 -15.08 -2.40 -18.37
N LEU A 66 -13.91 -2.08 -17.83
CA LEU A 66 -13.14 -2.96 -16.94
C LEU A 66 -13.12 -2.47 -15.49
N ARG A 67 -13.78 -1.36 -15.16
CA ARG A 67 -13.73 -0.71 -13.83
C ARG A 67 -14.20 -1.62 -12.71
N ARG A 68 -15.15 -2.52 -13.02
CA ARG A 68 -15.65 -3.53 -12.08
C ARG A 68 -14.55 -4.37 -11.46
N TYR A 69 -13.44 -4.60 -12.17
CA TYR A 69 -12.35 -5.42 -11.68
C TYR A 69 -11.55 -4.71 -10.56
N PHE A 70 -11.28 -3.42 -10.70
CA PHE A 70 -10.63 -2.65 -9.62
C PHE A 70 -11.53 -2.58 -8.38
N TYR A 71 -12.83 -2.33 -8.59
CA TYR A 71 -13.80 -2.34 -7.49
C TYR A 71 -13.89 -3.71 -6.81
N ALA A 72 -13.80 -4.82 -7.55
CA ALA A 72 -13.85 -6.15 -6.98
C ALA A 72 -12.63 -6.45 -6.09
N GLN A 73 -11.42 -6.03 -6.50
CA GLN A 73 -10.22 -6.18 -5.67
C GLN A 73 -10.37 -5.45 -4.33
N THR A 74 -10.71 -4.16 -4.39
CA THR A 74 -10.82 -3.31 -3.19
C THR A 74 -12.00 -3.68 -2.29
N LYS A 75 -13.15 -4.07 -2.87
CA LYS A 75 -14.28 -4.64 -2.10
C LYS A 75 -13.89 -5.94 -1.42
N TRP A 76 -13.23 -6.86 -2.12
CA TRP A 76 -12.82 -8.12 -1.53
C TRP A 76 -11.89 -7.89 -0.33
N VAL A 77 -10.91 -6.99 -0.45
CA VAL A 77 -10.01 -6.67 0.68
C VAL A 77 -10.80 -6.10 1.86
N ARG A 78 -11.69 -5.12 1.61
CA ARG A 78 -12.55 -4.54 2.65
C ARG A 78 -13.41 -5.61 3.35
N ASP A 79 -14.09 -6.43 2.57
CA ASP A 79 -15.07 -7.42 3.06
C ASP A 79 -14.40 -8.61 3.76
N ASN A 80 -13.11 -8.84 3.51
CA ASN A 80 -12.32 -9.90 4.13
C ASN A 80 -11.33 -9.40 5.18
N GLN A 81 -11.38 -8.11 5.54
CA GLN A 81 -10.45 -7.50 6.50
C GLN A 81 -10.41 -8.28 7.82
N GLU A 82 -11.57 -8.52 8.43
CA GLU A 82 -11.67 -9.26 9.70
C GLU A 82 -11.27 -10.72 9.54
N ARG A 83 -11.84 -11.41 8.55
CA ARG A 83 -11.64 -12.86 8.31
C ARG A 83 -10.17 -13.22 8.06
N LEU A 84 -9.44 -12.37 7.34
CA LEU A 84 -8.03 -12.60 7.02
C LEU A 84 -7.09 -11.79 7.92
N ASN A 85 -7.62 -11.04 8.88
CA ASN A 85 -6.86 -10.09 9.69
C ASN A 85 -5.93 -9.22 8.82
N ILE A 86 -6.50 -8.56 7.80
CA ILE A 86 -5.72 -7.72 6.88
C ILE A 86 -5.30 -6.46 7.63
N ALA A 87 -4.01 -6.37 7.91
CA ALA A 87 -3.39 -5.26 8.64
C ALA A 87 -3.07 -4.07 7.73
N PHE A 88 -2.76 -4.35 6.46
CA PHE A 88 -2.37 -3.34 5.49
C PHE A 88 -2.62 -3.79 4.05
N LEU A 89 -2.80 -2.83 3.14
CA LEU A 89 -2.79 -3.04 1.70
C LEU A 89 -1.73 -2.17 1.02
N VAL A 90 -0.99 -2.75 0.08
CA VAL A 90 -0.09 -2.02 -0.81
C VAL A 90 -0.57 -2.12 -2.25
N HIS A 91 -0.41 -1.03 -3.02
CA HIS A 91 -0.62 -1.03 -4.47
C HIS A 91 0.71 -0.76 -5.18
N GLU A 92 1.07 -1.64 -6.11
CA GLU A 92 2.40 -1.67 -6.76
C GLU A 92 2.55 -0.64 -7.91
N GLY A 93 1.70 0.39 -7.95
CA GLY A 93 1.70 1.43 -8.99
C GLY A 93 0.91 1.07 -10.25
N ASP A 94 1.00 1.96 -11.24
CA ASP A 94 0.19 1.95 -12.47
C ASP A 94 -1.31 1.85 -12.14
N LEU A 95 -1.80 2.86 -11.42
CA LEU A 95 -3.21 2.99 -11.06
C LEU A 95 -4.05 3.42 -12.27
N VAL A 96 -3.46 4.24 -13.15
CA VAL A 96 -4.13 4.80 -14.34
C VAL A 96 -3.32 4.51 -15.59
N GLN A 97 -3.91 4.69 -16.78
CA GLN A 97 -3.29 4.32 -18.06
C GLN A 97 -2.59 5.50 -18.74
N ALA A 98 -3.08 6.72 -18.56
CA ALA A 98 -2.67 7.89 -19.32
C ALA A 98 -2.64 9.18 -18.49
N ASP A 99 -2.52 9.07 -17.16
CA ASP A 99 -2.51 10.22 -16.24
C ASP A 99 -3.71 11.17 -16.47
N ALA A 100 -4.88 10.62 -16.85
CA ALA A 100 -6.05 11.40 -17.24
C ALA A 100 -7.03 11.58 -16.06
N PRO A 101 -7.67 12.76 -15.91
CA PRO A 101 -8.56 13.06 -14.77
C PRO A 101 -9.67 12.02 -14.51
N GLU A 102 -10.27 11.49 -15.58
CA GLU A 102 -11.34 10.49 -15.49
C GLU A 102 -10.84 9.12 -15.01
N GLU A 103 -9.62 8.74 -15.37
CA GLU A 103 -8.98 7.50 -14.92
C GLU A 103 -8.64 7.62 -13.42
N TRP A 104 -8.08 8.76 -13.02
CA TRP A 104 -7.79 9.05 -11.62
C TRP A 104 -9.05 9.12 -10.75
N ALA A 105 -10.17 9.62 -11.29
CA ALA A 105 -11.45 9.61 -10.59
C ALA A 105 -11.94 8.18 -10.31
N ILE A 106 -11.71 7.25 -11.23
CA ILE A 106 -12.02 5.81 -11.05
C ILE A 106 -11.09 5.20 -10.00
N ALA A 107 -9.78 5.39 -10.13
CA ALA A 107 -8.80 4.88 -9.18
C ALA A 107 -9.09 5.36 -7.75
N ARG A 108 -9.34 6.67 -7.59
CA ARG A 108 -9.75 7.26 -6.30
C ARG A 108 -11.00 6.60 -5.74
N LYS A 109 -12.02 6.40 -6.57
CA LYS A 109 -13.28 5.77 -6.14
C LYS A 109 -13.07 4.32 -5.70
N ALA A 110 -12.23 3.56 -6.40
CA ALA A 110 -11.92 2.17 -6.04
C ALA A 110 -11.16 2.10 -4.72
N MET A 111 -10.05 2.84 -4.60
CA MET A 111 -9.22 2.83 -3.39
C MET A 111 -9.94 3.41 -2.17
N SER A 112 -10.84 4.39 -2.35
CA SER A 112 -11.61 4.98 -1.23
C SER A 112 -12.60 4.00 -0.59
N LEU A 113 -12.86 2.83 -1.20
CA LEU A 113 -13.62 1.76 -0.55
C LEU A 113 -12.91 1.19 0.69
N LEU A 114 -11.61 1.41 0.81
CA LEU A 114 -10.80 0.99 1.96
C LEU A 114 -10.72 2.05 3.08
N ASP A 115 -11.14 3.30 2.80
CA ASP A 115 -11.02 4.39 3.78
C ASP A 115 -11.78 4.05 5.08
N GLY A 116 -11.07 4.15 6.22
CA GLY A 116 -11.60 3.81 7.54
C GLY A 116 -11.87 2.31 7.76
N LYS A 117 -11.41 1.44 6.85
CA LYS A 117 -11.61 -0.02 6.91
C LYS A 117 -10.28 -0.77 6.91
N VAL A 118 -9.39 -0.47 5.96
CA VAL A 118 -8.09 -1.12 5.79
C VAL A 118 -7.04 -0.04 5.51
N PRO A 119 -5.97 0.08 6.31
CA PRO A 119 -4.83 0.95 5.99
C PRO A 119 -4.24 0.60 4.63
N TYR A 120 -3.91 1.62 3.82
CA TYR A 120 -3.29 1.38 2.52
C TYR A 120 -2.31 2.47 2.10
N CYS A 121 -1.35 2.05 1.28
CA CYS A 121 -0.45 2.95 0.55
C CYS A 121 -0.30 2.49 -0.90
N MET A 122 0.21 3.38 -1.74
CA MET A 122 0.46 3.14 -3.16
C MET A 122 1.85 3.69 -3.50
N CYS A 123 2.56 3.05 -4.42
CA CYS A 123 3.66 3.67 -5.13
C CYS A 123 3.19 4.18 -6.50
N LEU A 124 3.99 5.02 -7.15
CA LEU A 124 3.70 5.47 -8.52
C LEU A 124 4.34 4.54 -9.53
N GLY A 125 3.56 4.12 -10.53
CA GLY A 125 4.05 3.47 -11.73
C GLY A 125 4.44 4.46 -12.83
N ASN A 126 4.91 3.94 -13.97
CA ASN A 126 5.28 4.81 -15.10
C ASN A 126 4.08 5.40 -15.83
N HIS A 127 2.90 4.77 -15.76
CA HIS A 127 1.67 5.34 -16.30
C HIS A 127 1.08 6.44 -15.41
N ASP A 128 1.45 6.46 -14.13
CA ASP A 128 1.01 7.48 -13.17
C ASP A 128 1.87 8.75 -13.22
N MET A 129 2.91 8.78 -14.07
CA MET A 129 3.89 9.87 -14.14
C MET A 129 4.14 10.31 -15.58
N GLY A 130 3.50 11.40 -15.98
CA GLY A 130 3.79 12.12 -17.21
C GLY A 130 3.24 11.40 -18.44
N PHE A 131 2.21 11.98 -19.02
CA PHE A 131 1.63 11.55 -20.29
C PHE A 131 1.84 12.62 -21.37
N GLU A 132 2.24 12.20 -22.56
CA GLU A 132 2.35 13.06 -23.73
C GLU A 132 1.61 12.39 -24.89
N LYS A 133 0.60 13.07 -25.45
CA LYS A 133 -0.15 12.55 -26.59
C LYS A 133 0.79 12.36 -27.78
N ALA A 134 0.72 11.18 -28.40
CA ALA A 134 1.54 10.81 -29.55
C ALA A 134 0.79 9.82 -30.42
N ASP A 135 1.07 9.83 -31.72
CA ASP A 135 0.51 8.84 -32.64
C ASP A 135 1.29 7.53 -32.57
N ASN A 136 0.95 6.71 -31.57
CA ASN A 136 1.50 5.37 -31.39
C ASN A 136 0.40 4.39 -30.98
N LYS A 137 0.75 3.09 -30.89
CA LYS A 137 -0.22 2.03 -30.55
C LYS A 137 -0.93 2.24 -29.20
N TYR A 138 -0.36 3.01 -28.28
CA TYR A 138 -0.92 3.33 -26.97
C TYR A 138 -1.66 4.69 -26.91
N GLY A 139 -1.63 5.46 -28.00
CA GLY A 139 -2.19 6.80 -28.09
C GLY A 139 -1.38 7.88 -27.35
N GLY A 140 -0.17 7.54 -26.89
CA GLY A 140 0.69 8.47 -26.15
C GLY A 140 1.95 7.83 -25.60
N ASN A 141 2.87 8.69 -25.20
CA ASN A 141 4.04 8.35 -24.42
C ASN A 141 3.71 8.49 -22.93
N ILE A 142 4.22 7.58 -22.12
CA ILE A 142 4.08 7.53 -20.66
C ILE A 142 5.44 7.62 -20.01
N GLY A 143 5.51 7.93 -18.71
CA GLY A 143 6.77 7.97 -17.98
C GLY A 143 7.72 9.03 -18.55
N VAL A 144 7.20 10.06 -19.24
CA VAL A 144 8.06 11.03 -19.94
C VAL A 144 8.74 12.00 -18.97
N ASN A 145 8.15 12.21 -17.80
CA ASN A 145 8.66 13.07 -16.73
C ASN A 145 8.05 12.65 -15.38
N ARG A 146 7.97 13.56 -14.39
CA ARG A 146 7.40 13.33 -13.04
C ARG A 146 6.13 14.14 -12.76
N THR A 147 5.53 14.75 -13.78
CA THR A 147 4.20 15.37 -13.62
C THR A 147 3.20 14.26 -13.33
N THR A 148 2.25 14.49 -12.44
CA THR A 148 1.26 13.49 -12.07
C THR A 148 0.05 14.17 -11.48
N LEU A 149 -1.14 13.67 -11.77
CA LEU A 149 -2.36 14.06 -11.06
C LEU A 149 -2.56 13.30 -9.75
N PHE A 150 -1.68 12.35 -9.40
CA PHE A 150 -1.77 11.56 -8.17
C PHE A 150 -2.02 12.42 -6.92
N ASN A 151 -1.27 13.52 -6.74
CA ASN A 151 -1.40 14.39 -5.57
C ASN A 151 -2.74 15.13 -5.51
N THR A 152 -3.44 15.28 -6.63
CA THR A 152 -4.79 15.88 -6.65
C THR A 152 -5.83 14.88 -6.15
N TYR A 153 -5.69 13.60 -6.50
CA TYR A 153 -6.69 12.56 -6.20
C TYR A 153 -6.39 11.78 -4.91
N PHE A 154 -5.13 11.72 -4.53
CA PHE A 154 -4.60 11.10 -3.32
C PHE A 154 -3.70 12.10 -2.57
N PRO A 155 -4.26 13.25 -2.15
CA PRO A 155 -3.49 14.32 -1.53
C PRO A 155 -2.86 13.88 -0.23
N ARG A 156 -1.63 14.34 0.04
CA ARG A 156 -0.88 14.00 1.24
C ARG A 156 -1.67 14.27 2.51
N GLU A 157 -2.41 15.38 2.56
CA GLU A 157 -3.19 15.83 3.71
C GLU A 157 -4.23 14.80 4.15
N LYS A 158 -4.82 14.06 3.18
CA LYS A 158 -5.76 12.97 3.47
C LYS A 158 -5.08 11.82 4.21
N PHE A 159 -3.84 11.49 3.81
CA PHE A 159 -3.10 10.37 4.38
C PHE A 159 -2.40 10.76 5.68
N ALA A 160 -1.95 12.00 5.81
CA ALA A 160 -1.30 12.53 7.00
C ALA A 160 -2.18 12.53 8.26
N GLN A 161 -3.50 12.41 8.11
CA GLN A 161 -4.44 12.25 9.21
C GLN A 161 -4.52 10.82 9.75
N ARG A 162 -3.91 9.84 9.06
CA ARG A 162 -3.99 8.42 9.42
C ARG A 162 -2.83 8.05 10.35
N ARG A 163 -3.11 7.17 11.32
CA ARG A 163 -2.12 6.75 12.33
C ARG A 163 -0.89 6.10 11.71
N GLU A 164 -1.06 5.44 10.56
CA GLU A 164 -0.01 4.70 9.90
C GLU A 164 0.91 5.57 9.04
N PHE A 165 0.57 6.84 8.81
CA PHE A 165 1.35 7.72 7.94
C PHE A 165 2.58 8.24 8.68
N GLY A 166 3.76 7.92 8.17
CA GLY A 166 5.02 8.36 8.76
C GLY A 166 5.60 9.65 8.15
N GLY A 167 5.36 9.88 6.86
CA GLY A 167 5.83 11.09 6.18
C GLY A 167 6.12 10.90 4.71
N THR A 168 6.62 11.97 4.08
CA THR A 168 6.95 12.05 2.67
C THR A 168 8.31 12.70 2.48
N LEU A 169 8.96 12.45 1.33
CA LEU A 169 10.19 13.17 0.96
C LEU A 169 9.92 14.67 0.81
N ASP A 170 8.86 14.99 0.07
CA ASP A 170 8.43 16.35 -0.20
C ASP A 170 7.24 16.65 0.73
N PRO A 171 7.26 17.74 1.51
CA PRO A 171 6.22 18.03 2.49
C PRO A 171 4.84 18.29 1.87
N ASP A 172 4.78 18.59 0.57
CA ASP A 172 3.56 18.95 -0.15
C ASP A 172 3.15 17.87 -1.17
N ARG A 173 3.90 16.76 -1.27
CA ARG A 173 3.63 15.68 -2.22
C ARG A 173 3.66 14.31 -1.58
N HIS A 174 2.83 13.42 -2.10
CA HIS A 174 2.63 12.06 -1.63
C HIS A 174 3.41 11.00 -2.45
N ASP A 175 4.00 11.38 -3.58
CA ASP A 175 4.71 10.50 -4.54
C ASP A 175 5.68 9.49 -3.92
N ASN A 176 6.37 9.92 -2.86
CA ASN A 176 7.34 9.12 -2.13
C ASN A 176 7.03 9.29 -0.64
N SER A 177 6.59 8.20 -0.02
CA SER A 177 6.02 8.21 1.32
C SER A 177 6.44 6.98 2.11
N TRP A 178 6.35 7.07 3.42
CA TRP A 178 6.53 5.90 4.27
C TRP A 178 5.42 5.79 5.30
N TYR A 179 5.14 4.55 5.66
CA TYR A 179 4.07 4.15 6.55
C TYR A 179 4.60 3.18 7.58
N HIS A 180 3.93 3.09 8.72
CA HIS A 180 4.24 2.11 9.73
C HIS A 180 2.97 1.51 10.32
N PHE A 181 3.07 0.27 10.80
CA PHE A 181 1.99 -0.39 11.52
C PHE A 181 2.57 -1.46 12.44
N GLU A 182 1.77 -1.89 13.41
CA GLU A 182 2.09 -3.00 14.29
C GLU A 182 1.11 -4.14 14.07
N ALA A 183 1.64 -5.36 13.99
CA ALA A 183 0.84 -6.57 13.90
C ALA A 183 1.56 -7.73 14.58
N ALA A 184 0.83 -8.52 15.35
CA ALA A 184 1.34 -9.68 16.08
C ALA A 184 2.54 -9.37 17.00
N GLY A 185 2.59 -8.16 17.57
CA GLY A 185 3.69 -7.69 18.41
C GLY A 185 4.96 -7.27 17.64
N MET A 186 4.89 -7.17 16.31
CA MET A 186 5.99 -6.74 15.46
C MET A 186 5.71 -5.37 14.84
N LYS A 187 6.75 -4.54 14.74
CA LYS A 187 6.72 -3.25 14.04
C LYS A 187 7.11 -3.42 12.59
N PHE A 188 6.31 -2.88 11.68
CA PHE A 188 6.55 -2.88 10.24
C PHE A 188 6.63 -1.45 9.71
N LEU A 189 7.50 -1.26 8.73
CA LEU A 189 7.62 0.00 8.01
C LEU A 189 7.60 -0.29 6.51
N ILE A 190 6.75 0.44 5.78
CA ILE A 190 6.64 0.36 4.32
C ILE A 190 7.21 1.65 3.75
N VAL A 191 8.25 1.55 2.91
CA VAL A 191 8.75 2.70 2.14
C VAL A 191 8.22 2.59 0.72
N SER A 192 7.33 3.50 0.34
CA SER A 192 6.74 3.60 -0.99
C SER A 192 7.52 4.57 -1.86
N LEU A 193 8.08 4.06 -2.96
CA LEU A 193 8.98 4.78 -3.85
C LEU A 193 8.40 4.88 -5.26
N GLU A 194 8.48 6.06 -5.85
CA GLU A 194 8.14 6.31 -7.25
C GLU A 194 8.85 5.31 -8.20
N CYS A 195 8.23 5.00 -9.35
CA CYS A 195 8.89 4.22 -10.39
C CYS A 195 10.19 4.92 -10.82
N LYS A 196 11.27 4.15 -10.99
CA LYS A 196 12.61 4.69 -11.29
C LYS A 196 13.05 5.73 -10.24
N PRO A 197 13.13 5.40 -8.95
CA PRO A 197 13.37 6.39 -7.90
C PRO A 197 14.66 7.17 -8.16
N ARG A 198 14.61 8.49 -8.03
CA ARG A 198 15.79 9.37 -8.18
C ARG A 198 16.82 9.13 -7.07
N ASP A 199 18.06 9.55 -7.25
CA ASP A 199 19.09 9.40 -6.22
C ASP A 199 18.70 10.06 -4.89
N LYS A 200 18.17 11.30 -4.95
CA LYS A 200 17.63 11.99 -3.76
C LYS A 200 16.52 11.23 -3.03
N VAL A 201 15.72 10.45 -3.77
CA VAL A 201 14.65 9.62 -3.21
C VAL A 201 15.26 8.42 -2.46
N LEU A 202 16.27 7.78 -3.06
CA LEU A 202 16.99 6.70 -2.39
C LEU A 202 17.78 7.19 -1.17
N GLU A 203 18.38 8.37 -1.23
CA GLU A 203 19.06 9.00 -0.08
C GLU A 203 18.10 9.24 1.08
N TRP A 204 16.92 9.80 0.81
CA TRP A 204 15.86 9.96 1.80
C TRP A 204 15.35 8.62 2.35
N ALA A 205 15.12 7.64 1.48
CA ALA A 205 14.69 6.31 1.91
C ALA A 205 15.72 5.63 2.83
N ASN A 206 17.02 5.82 2.55
CA ASN A 206 18.09 5.38 3.44
C ASN A 206 17.99 6.04 4.83
N GLN A 207 17.69 7.33 4.90
CA GLN A 207 17.51 8.05 6.17
C GLN A 207 16.29 7.54 6.95
N VAL A 208 15.14 7.36 6.27
CA VAL A 208 13.92 6.82 6.89
C VAL A 208 14.19 5.45 7.52
N VAL A 209 14.82 4.53 6.80
CA VAL A 209 15.11 3.19 7.33
C VAL A 209 16.13 3.24 8.46
N ALA A 210 17.18 4.06 8.35
CA ALA A 210 18.18 4.22 9.40
C ALA A 210 17.61 4.78 10.71
N GLN A 211 16.58 5.64 10.63
CA GLN A 211 15.88 6.21 11.78
C GLN A 211 14.88 5.24 12.43
N ASN A 212 14.58 4.11 11.79
CA ASN A 212 13.61 3.11 12.26
C ASN A 212 14.24 1.70 12.36
N PRO A 213 15.33 1.52 13.13
CA PRO A 213 16.13 0.29 13.13
C PRO A 213 15.42 -0.93 13.73
N ASP A 214 14.34 -0.72 14.51
CA ASP A 214 13.53 -1.75 15.16
C ASP A 214 12.36 -2.24 14.28
N HIS A 215 12.11 -1.59 13.14
CA HIS A 215 11.04 -1.95 12.21
C HIS A 215 11.51 -2.98 11.19
N ARG A 216 10.60 -3.89 10.82
CA ARG A 216 10.74 -4.80 9.68
C ARG A 216 10.31 -4.08 8.42
N VAL A 217 11.25 -3.87 7.49
CA VAL A 217 11.03 -2.97 6.36
C VAL A 217 10.63 -3.72 5.09
N ILE A 218 9.53 -3.27 4.50
CA ILE A 218 9.05 -3.64 3.17
C ILE A 218 9.27 -2.44 2.24
N VAL A 219 9.95 -2.65 1.13
CA VAL A 219 10.09 -1.63 0.08
C VAL A 219 9.02 -1.86 -0.98
N LEU A 220 8.23 -0.84 -1.27
CA LEU A 220 7.22 -0.85 -2.32
C LEU A 220 7.69 0.05 -3.45
N THR A 221 7.85 -0.49 -4.66
CA THR A 221 8.17 0.30 -5.85
C THR A 221 7.59 -0.40 -7.08
N HIS A 222 7.72 0.20 -8.26
CA HIS A 222 7.05 -0.32 -9.45
C HIS A 222 7.98 -1.18 -10.32
N ALA A 223 8.89 -0.55 -11.09
CA ALA A 223 9.72 -1.27 -12.05
C ALA A 223 11.06 -1.74 -11.47
N TYR A 224 11.02 -2.85 -10.73
CA TYR A 224 12.18 -3.38 -10.01
C TYR A 224 12.71 -4.71 -10.55
N MET A 225 11.82 -5.65 -10.88
CA MET A 225 12.18 -7.00 -11.37
C MET A 225 11.42 -7.38 -12.62
N LYS A 226 11.98 -8.34 -13.37
CA LYS A 226 11.34 -9.00 -14.51
C LYS A 226 10.86 -10.41 -14.14
N ALA A 227 9.95 -10.95 -14.95
CA ALA A 227 9.42 -12.31 -14.77
C ALA A 227 10.50 -13.42 -14.89
N ASP A 228 11.65 -13.13 -15.51
CA ASP A 228 12.82 -14.00 -15.57
C ASP A 228 13.66 -14.02 -14.27
N LYS A 229 13.17 -13.38 -13.19
CA LYS A 229 13.81 -13.23 -11.87
C LYS A 229 15.07 -12.35 -11.85
N SER A 230 15.40 -11.68 -12.96
CA SER A 230 16.46 -10.65 -12.93
C SER A 230 15.90 -9.31 -12.49
N ARG A 231 16.73 -8.51 -11.82
CA ARG A 231 16.41 -7.10 -11.56
C ARG A 231 16.44 -6.33 -12.87
N ASN A 232 15.55 -5.35 -12.99
CA ASN A 232 15.54 -4.48 -14.14
C ASN A 232 16.84 -3.64 -14.17
N THR A 233 17.46 -3.54 -15.34
CA THR A 233 18.69 -2.79 -15.62
C THR A 233 18.48 -1.64 -16.62
N GLY A 234 17.26 -1.39 -17.09
CA GLY A 234 16.97 -0.32 -18.05
C GLY A 234 15.49 -0.18 -18.39
N GLY A 235 15.18 0.27 -19.62
CA GLY A 235 13.87 0.04 -20.22
C GLY A 235 12.76 1.06 -19.98
N MET A 236 13.04 2.31 -19.60
CA MET A 236 12.01 3.37 -19.52
C MET A 236 12.54 4.76 -19.83
N LYS A 237 11.64 5.66 -20.25
CA LYS A 237 11.92 7.08 -20.52
C LYS A 237 12.24 7.86 -19.24
N ALA A 238 11.54 7.56 -18.13
CA ALA A 238 11.74 8.23 -16.86
C ALA A 238 13.18 8.05 -16.34
N LYS A 239 13.86 9.17 -16.06
CA LYS A 239 15.20 9.17 -15.48
C LYS A 239 15.16 8.79 -14.00
N GLY A 240 16.14 8.02 -13.56
CA GLY A 240 16.31 7.58 -12.18
C GLY A 240 16.91 6.17 -12.10
N ASN A 241 16.84 5.56 -10.92
CA ASN A 241 17.49 4.29 -10.65
C ASN A 241 16.70 3.10 -11.17
N THR A 242 17.38 2.14 -11.78
CA THR A 242 16.81 0.83 -12.14
C THR A 242 16.57 -0.03 -10.89
N GLY A 243 15.95 -1.19 -11.04
CA GLY A 243 15.83 -2.16 -9.95
C GLY A 243 17.20 -2.58 -9.41
N GLU A 244 18.17 -2.85 -10.29
CA GLU A 244 19.55 -3.17 -9.86
C GLU A 244 20.21 -2.01 -9.12
N GLN A 245 20.08 -0.77 -9.62
CA GLN A 245 20.65 0.39 -8.92
C GLN A 245 19.97 0.64 -7.56
N THR A 246 18.65 0.43 -7.48
CA THR A 246 17.89 0.53 -6.22
C THR A 246 18.33 -0.54 -5.22
N TRP A 247 18.59 -1.76 -5.68
CA TRP A 247 19.21 -2.81 -4.87
C TRP A 247 20.55 -2.35 -4.29
N GLN A 248 21.45 -1.89 -5.15
CA GLN A 248 22.82 -1.52 -4.76
C GLN A 248 22.88 -0.32 -3.82
N LYS A 249 22.11 0.74 -4.13
CA LYS A 249 22.19 2.02 -3.42
C LYS A 249 21.35 2.08 -2.15
N PHE A 250 20.36 1.19 -1.99
CA PHE A 250 19.40 1.24 -0.88
C PHE A 250 19.12 -0.13 -0.28
N VAL A 251 18.45 -1.03 -1.01
CA VAL A 251 17.82 -2.24 -0.41
C VAL A 251 18.83 -3.12 0.33
N ARG A 252 19.99 -3.43 -0.29
CA ARG A 252 20.98 -4.32 0.32
C ARG A 252 21.66 -3.72 1.57
N ARG A 253 21.59 -2.40 1.76
CA ARG A 253 22.42 -1.68 2.74
C ARG A 253 21.86 -1.71 4.16
N HIS A 254 20.62 -2.17 4.33
CA HIS A 254 19.91 -2.13 5.61
C HIS A 254 19.59 -3.53 6.11
N LYS A 255 20.02 -3.81 7.34
CA LYS A 255 19.82 -5.12 8.01
C LYS A 255 18.36 -5.50 8.22
N ASN A 256 17.47 -4.50 8.28
CA ASN A 256 16.07 -4.66 8.63
C ASN A 256 15.11 -4.60 7.43
N ILE A 257 15.63 -4.39 6.20
CA ILE A 257 14.86 -4.63 4.98
C ILE A 257 14.84 -6.13 4.71
N PHE A 258 13.64 -6.70 4.57
CA PHE A 258 13.48 -8.14 4.29
C PHE A 258 12.65 -8.41 3.04
N MET A 259 12.00 -7.39 2.48
CA MET A 259 11.07 -7.57 1.37
C MET A 259 11.06 -6.38 0.41
N VAL A 260 10.95 -6.70 -0.89
CA VAL A 260 10.61 -5.75 -1.95
C VAL A 260 9.39 -6.27 -2.70
N LEU A 261 8.38 -5.42 -2.88
CA LEU A 261 7.17 -5.69 -3.66
C LEU A 261 7.15 -4.78 -4.89
N CYS A 262 6.81 -5.35 -6.06
CA CYS A 262 6.89 -4.66 -7.34
C CYS A 262 6.00 -5.25 -8.44
N GLY A 263 5.69 -4.40 -9.43
CA GLY A 263 4.83 -4.71 -10.58
C GLY A 263 5.55 -4.43 -11.91
N HIS A 264 4.89 -3.72 -12.84
CA HIS A 264 5.40 -3.26 -14.15
C HIS A 264 5.60 -4.34 -15.22
N HIS A 265 6.29 -5.42 -14.87
CA HIS A 265 6.60 -6.50 -15.79
C HIS A 265 5.62 -7.65 -15.59
N THR A 266 4.75 -7.87 -16.58
CA THR A 266 3.74 -8.91 -16.53
C THR A 266 4.32 -10.28 -16.19
N GLY A 267 3.72 -10.90 -15.19
CA GLY A 267 4.04 -12.24 -14.71
C GLY A 267 4.18 -12.27 -13.21
N GLU A 268 4.81 -13.34 -12.74
CA GLU A 268 5.08 -13.57 -11.34
C GLU A 268 6.51 -14.05 -11.17
N ALA A 269 7.26 -13.45 -10.25
CA ALA A 269 8.59 -13.91 -9.92
C ALA A 269 8.88 -13.76 -8.43
N LEU A 270 9.73 -14.66 -7.94
CA LEU A 270 10.33 -14.59 -6.62
C LEU A 270 11.85 -14.75 -6.79
N ARG A 271 12.57 -13.85 -6.14
CA ARG A 271 14.02 -13.93 -5.93
C ARG A 271 14.31 -13.66 -4.46
N THR A 272 15.33 -14.31 -3.90
CA THR A 272 15.89 -13.94 -2.60
C THR A 272 17.38 -13.73 -2.77
N ASP A 273 17.88 -12.58 -2.35
CA ASP A 273 19.32 -12.31 -2.27
C ASP A 273 19.69 -11.94 -0.83
N VAL A 274 20.98 -11.95 -0.53
CA VAL A 274 21.52 -11.60 0.79
C VAL A 274 21.93 -10.12 0.78
N GLY A 275 21.45 -9.36 1.76
CA GLY A 275 21.88 -7.99 2.02
C GLY A 275 23.29 -7.92 2.60
N ASP A 276 23.83 -6.70 2.72
CA ASP A 276 25.19 -6.44 3.24
C ASP A 276 25.39 -6.91 4.69
N HIS A 277 24.30 -7.09 5.44
CA HIS A 277 24.32 -7.53 6.83
C HIS A 277 23.96 -9.00 7.00
N GLY A 278 23.94 -9.78 5.91
CA GLY A 278 23.58 -11.21 5.93
C GLY A 278 22.07 -11.49 6.00
N ASN A 279 21.23 -10.45 6.04
CA ASN A 279 19.78 -10.60 6.05
C ASN A 279 19.26 -11.08 4.67
N PRO A 280 18.34 -12.06 4.63
CA PRO A 280 17.66 -12.43 3.39
C PRO A 280 16.67 -11.33 2.99
N VAL A 281 16.68 -10.97 1.71
CA VAL A 281 15.72 -10.01 1.12
C VAL A 281 14.92 -10.67 0.01
N HIS A 282 13.65 -10.91 0.29
CA HIS A 282 12.70 -11.48 -0.65
C HIS A 282 12.18 -10.39 -1.60
N GLN A 283 12.43 -10.55 -2.90
CA GLN A 283 11.99 -9.62 -3.92
C GLN A 283 10.92 -10.32 -4.78
N ILE A 284 9.73 -9.75 -4.78
CA ILE A 284 8.52 -10.39 -5.27
C ILE A 284 7.90 -9.51 -6.35
N LEU A 285 7.66 -10.09 -7.50
CA LEU A 285 6.99 -9.47 -8.64
C LEU A 285 5.60 -10.09 -8.81
N CYS A 286 4.56 -9.26 -8.93
CA CYS A 286 3.29 -9.64 -9.55
C CYS A 286 2.78 -8.54 -10.48
N ASP A 287 2.42 -8.91 -11.69
CA ASP A 287 1.66 -8.06 -12.59
C ASP A 287 0.82 -8.95 -13.52
N TYR A 288 -0.49 -8.68 -13.54
CA TYR A 288 -1.48 -9.46 -14.29
C TYR A 288 -2.11 -8.69 -15.45
N GLN A 289 -1.64 -7.47 -15.74
CA GLN A 289 -2.28 -6.53 -16.66
C GLN A 289 -2.46 -7.04 -18.10
N HIS A 290 -1.65 -8.00 -18.55
CA HIS A 290 -1.74 -8.58 -19.89
C HIS A 290 -2.47 -9.93 -19.95
N LEU A 291 -3.02 -10.40 -18.83
CA LEU A 291 -4.02 -11.47 -18.88
C LEU A 291 -5.34 -10.93 -19.45
N HIS A 292 -6.29 -11.84 -19.70
CA HIS A 292 -7.62 -11.51 -20.18
C HIS A 292 -8.22 -10.35 -19.38
N ASN A 293 -8.94 -9.43 -20.03
CA ASN A 293 -9.61 -8.28 -19.40
C ASN A 293 -8.72 -7.42 -18.48
N GLY A 294 -7.42 -7.33 -18.75
CA GLY A 294 -6.51 -6.56 -17.90
C GLY A 294 -6.15 -7.26 -16.58
N GLY A 295 -6.33 -8.58 -16.47
CA GLY A 295 -6.06 -9.32 -15.25
C GLY A 295 -7.27 -9.74 -14.42
N GLU A 296 -8.50 -9.39 -14.81
CA GLU A 296 -9.73 -9.87 -14.16
C GLU A 296 -9.77 -9.77 -12.62
N SER A 297 -9.07 -8.82 -11.98
CA SER A 297 -8.94 -8.70 -10.52
C SER A 297 -7.97 -9.65 -9.81
N TRP A 298 -7.04 -10.33 -10.50
CA TRP A 298 -5.99 -11.07 -9.79
C TRP A 298 -5.26 -10.16 -8.80
N LEU A 299 -5.12 -10.61 -7.56
CA LEU A 299 -4.39 -9.94 -6.48
C LEU A 299 -3.58 -10.96 -5.68
N ARG A 300 -2.67 -10.47 -4.86
CA ARG A 300 -1.99 -11.30 -3.86
C ARG A 300 -2.40 -10.92 -2.45
N TYR A 301 -2.38 -11.92 -1.57
CA TYR A 301 -2.38 -11.67 -0.14
C TYR A 301 -1.33 -12.57 0.53
N MET A 302 -0.69 -12.01 1.55
CA MET A 302 0.48 -12.57 2.21
C MET A 302 0.16 -12.74 3.69
N ILE A 303 -0.02 -13.98 4.13
CA ILE A 303 -0.31 -14.30 5.54
C ILE A 303 1.01 -14.46 6.28
N PHE A 304 1.26 -13.60 7.24
CA PHE A 304 2.36 -13.70 8.18
C PHE A 304 1.89 -14.56 9.35
N ASP A 305 2.55 -15.71 9.54
CA ASP A 305 2.22 -16.72 10.54
C ASP A 305 3.36 -16.84 11.57
N PRO A 306 3.25 -16.15 12.72
CA PRO A 306 4.28 -16.18 13.77
C PRO A 306 4.49 -17.57 14.38
N ALA A 307 3.46 -18.42 14.41
CA ALA A 307 3.55 -19.76 14.98
C ALA A 307 4.46 -20.68 14.14
N GLU A 308 4.46 -20.49 12.83
CA GLU A 308 5.29 -21.28 11.91
C GLU A 308 6.55 -20.56 11.42
N ASN A 309 6.75 -19.29 11.75
CA ASN A 309 7.79 -18.44 11.16
C ASN A 309 7.75 -18.46 9.61
N LYS A 310 6.54 -18.34 9.05
CA LYS A 310 6.31 -18.38 7.59
C LYS A 310 5.46 -17.22 7.11
N ILE A 311 5.81 -16.72 5.93
CA ILE A 311 4.92 -15.87 5.13
C ILE A 311 4.33 -16.75 4.04
N ARG A 312 3.00 -16.91 4.01
CA ARG A 312 2.27 -17.72 3.03
C ARG A 312 1.69 -16.81 1.96
N ILE A 313 2.13 -16.98 0.72
CA ILE A 313 1.72 -16.14 -0.40
C ILE A 313 0.64 -16.87 -1.19
N HIS A 314 -0.45 -16.16 -1.48
CA HIS A 314 -1.56 -16.64 -2.28
C HIS A 314 -1.91 -15.63 -3.36
N THR A 315 -2.01 -16.09 -4.61
CA THR A 315 -2.61 -15.34 -5.71
C THR A 315 -4.07 -15.77 -5.89
N TYR A 316 -4.99 -14.82 -5.77
CA TYR A 316 -6.44 -15.04 -5.78
C TYR A 316 -7.14 -14.06 -6.71
N ASN A 317 -8.25 -14.50 -7.31
CA ASN A 317 -9.11 -13.68 -8.14
C ASN A 317 -10.52 -13.61 -7.52
N PRO A 318 -10.97 -12.43 -7.06
CA PRO A 318 -12.28 -12.26 -6.44
C PRO A 318 -13.46 -12.28 -7.41
N VAL A 319 -13.25 -12.03 -8.70
CA VAL A 319 -14.33 -12.08 -9.71
C VAL A 319 -14.56 -13.51 -10.18
N LEU A 320 -13.50 -14.29 -10.33
CA LEU A 320 -13.57 -15.68 -10.74
C LEU A 320 -13.72 -16.66 -9.57
N ASP A 321 -13.54 -16.18 -8.34
CA ASP A 321 -13.42 -16.98 -7.12
C ASP A 321 -12.42 -18.15 -7.27
N LYS A 322 -11.21 -17.82 -7.71
CA LYS A 322 -10.17 -18.82 -8.06
C LYS A 322 -8.81 -18.47 -7.48
N PHE A 323 -8.10 -19.51 -7.09
CA PHE A 323 -6.68 -19.45 -6.78
C PHE A 323 -5.84 -19.81 -8.01
N LYS A 324 -4.71 -19.13 -8.19
CA LYS A 324 -3.59 -19.68 -8.96
C LYS A 324 -2.74 -20.53 -8.01
N ASN A 325 -2.45 -21.77 -8.40
CA ASN A 325 -1.69 -22.72 -7.58
C ASN A 325 -0.29 -23.02 -8.15
N GLY A 326 0.18 -22.25 -9.13
CA GLY A 326 1.53 -22.40 -9.67
C GLY A 326 2.61 -22.05 -8.64
N PRO A 327 3.86 -22.51 -8.83
CA PRO A 327 4.95 -22.27 -7.88
C PRO A 327 5.30 -20.78 -7.71
N SER A 328 4.97 -19.93 -8.68
CA SER A 328 5.10 -18.47 -8.62
C SER A 328 3.87 -17.77 -8.01
N SER A 329 2.78 -18.51 -7.78
CA SER A 329 1.48 -17.98 -7.35
C SER A 329 1.10 -18.42 -5.93
N ARG A 330 1.64 -19.56 -5.48
CA ARG A 330 1.41 -20.11 -4.14
C ARG A 330 2.68 -20.72 -3.59
N PHE A 331 3.27 -20.06 -2.60
CA PHE A 331 4.53 -20.46 -1.99
C PHE A 331 4.64 -19.94 -0.56
N ASN A 332 5.56 -20.50 0.21
CA ASN A 332 5.88 -20.03 1.55
C ASN A 332 7.30 -19.47 1.58
N LEU A 333 7.51 -18.39 2.34
CA LEU A 333 8.83 -17.85 2.68
C LEU A 333 9.10 -18.17 4.14
N ALA A 334 10.31 -18.65 4.45
CA ALA A 334 10.77 -18.72 5.82
C ALA A 334 11.10 -17.31 6.30
N TYR A 335 10.50 -16.89 7.42
CA TYR A 335 10.72 -15.56 7.97
C TYR A 335 10.59 -15.60 9.51
N PRO A 336 11.69 -15.41 10.24
CA PRO A 336 11.66 -15.38 11.70
C PRO A 336 10.81 -14.20 12.22
N MET A 337 9.70 -14.52 12.87
CA MET A 337 8.74 -13.59 13.46
C MET A 337 8.72 -13.70 14.99
N GLY A 338 9.82 -14.21 15.56
CA GLY A 338 9.91 -14.63 16.95
C GLY A 338 9.19 -13.69 17.92
N GLN A 339 8.44 -14.28 18.85
CA GLN A 339 8.31 -13.65 20.14
C GLN A 339 9.70 -13.66 20.75
N SER A 340 10.28 -12.51 21.04
CA SER A 340 11.31 -12.48 22.07
C SER A 340 10.63 -12.89 23.37
N SER A 341 10.59 -14.19 23.66
CA SER A 341 10.45 -14.69 25.02
C SER A 341 11.76 -14.38 25.75
N ALA A 342 11.96 -13.09 26.05
CA ALA A 342 12.86 -12.71 27.12
C ALA A 342 12.27 -13.28 28.41
N SER A 343 12.82 -14.41 28.84
CA SER A 343 12.92 -14.85 30.24
C SER A 343 11.67 -14.68 31.12
N ALA A 344 10.83 -15.72 31.17
CA ALA A 344 10.20 -16.13 32.43
C ALA A 344 11.02 -17.28 33.01
N LEU A 345 12.25 -16.96 33.42
CA LEU A 345 12.99 -17.68 34.45
C LEU A 345 13.26 -16.66 35.53
N ASN A 346 12.37 -16.62 36.51
CA ASN A 346 12.65 -16.45 37.94
C ASN A 346 11.39 -16.83 38.72
#